data_AF-A0A164JNF2-F1
#
_entry.id   AF-A0A164JNF2-F1
#
_cell.length_a   1.000
_cell.length_b   1.000
_cell.length_c   1.000
_cell.angle_alpha   90.00
_cell.angle_beta   90.00
_cell.angle_gamma   90.00
#
_symmetry.space_group_name_H-M   'P 1'
#
loop_
_entity.id
_entity.type
_entity.pdbx_description
1 polymer ?
#
loop_
_entity_poly.entity_id
_entity_poly.type
_entity_poly.pdbx_seq_one_letter_code
_entity_poly.pdbx_strand_id
1 'polypeptide(L)'
;PVQDTIHEGAKMRTRLLKDQKPMPFGNKIACRENLVALAGLVTKDQHLLQERDLLPEDKMNYDAVGRLTRPELRDLLKKYVPGSEGTIFYLKLMEYSTTSYLDKQMSPVYRIYSLWFAVFAVRYWRYCMLCDETYPLAKHFFHKQCISMLGRKCT
;
A
#
# COMPACT_ATOMS: atom_id res chain seq x y z
N PRO A 1 -12.51 19.02 4.87
CA PRO A 1 -11.11 18.79 5.32
C PRO A 1 -10.37 17.84 4.37
N VAL A 2 -9.37 18.36 3.64
CA VAL A 2 -8.43 17.53 2.88
C VAL A 2 -7.60 16.74 3.90
N GLN A 3 -7.58 15.41 3.77
CA GLN A 3 -6.77 14.54 4.63
C GLN A 3 -5.28 14.74 4.34
N ASP A 4 -4.47 14.71 5.39
CA ASP A 4 -3.01 14.79 5.30
C ASP A 4 -2.45 13.49 4.69
N THR A 5 -1.67 13.62 3.62
CA THR A 5 -1.00 12.51 2.93
C THR A 5 -0.14 11.66 3.88
N ILE A 6 0.48 12.29 4.90
CA ILE A 6 1.27 11.59 5.92
C ILE A 6 0.40 10.58 6.66
N HIS A 7 -0.81 11.01 7.05
CA HIS A 7 -1.78 10.17 7.73
C HIS A 7 -2.35 9.07 6.81
N GLU A 8 -2.51 9.33 5.51
CA GLU A 8 -2.90 8.28 4.56
C GLU A 8 -1.82 7.21 4.42
N GLY A 9 -0.54 7.58 4.30
CA GLY A 9 0.57 6.62 4.30
C GLY A 9 0.59 5.75 5.57
N ALA A 10 0.41 6.37 6.74
CA ALA A 10 0.32 5.65 8.02
C ALA A 10 -0.88 4.68 8.08
N LYS A 11 -2.05 5.06 7.54
CA LYS A 11 -3.20 4.15 7.41
C LYS A 11 -2.91 2.97 6.49
N MET A 12 -2.28 3.22 5.34
CA MET A 12 -1.92 2.16 4.40
C MET A 12 -0.96 1.16 5.03
N ARG A 13 0.07 1.63 5.74
CA ARG A 13 0.95 0.77 6.55
C ARG A 13 0.15 -0.02 7.59
N THR A 14 -0.66 0.67 8.40
CA THR A 14 -1.47 0.03 9.45
C THR A 14 -2.39 -1.05 8.86
N ARG A 15 -2.92 -0.85 7.66
CA ARG A 15 -3.75 -1.84 6.97
C ARG A 15 -2.94 -3.06 6.53
N LEU A 16 -1.71 -2.87 6.03
CA LEU A 16 -0.82 -3.97 5.65
C LEU A 16 -0.42 -4.86 6.83
N LEU A 17 -0.24 -4.26 8.00
CA LEU A 17 0.20 -4.96 9.21
C LEU A 17 -0.97 -5.58 10.01
N LYS A 18 -2.22 -5.36 9.61
CA LYS A 18 -3.38 -5.91 10.32
C LYS A 18 -3.56 -7.39 9.98
N ASP A 19 -3.29 -8.21 10.98
CA ASP A 19 -3.65 -9.62 10.96
C ASP A 19 -5.15 -9.80 10.72
N GLN A 20 -5.52 -10.88 10.02
CA GLN A 20 -6.91 -11.25 9.68
C GLN A 20 -7.65 -10.31 8.72
N LYS A 21 -6.95 -9.35 8.10
CA LYS A 21 -7.52 -8.43 7.12
C LYS A 21 -6.77 -8.51 5.78
N PRO A 22 -6.87 -9.64 5.07
CA PRO A 22 -6.20 -9.83 3.79
C PRO A 22 -6.53 -8.69 2.82
N MET A 23 -5.55 -8.34 2.00
CA MET A 23 -5.68 -7.32 0.97
C MET A 23 -5.57 -7.99 -0.40
N PRO A 24 -6.69 -8.52 -0.93
CA PRO A 24 -6.69 -9.24 -2.20
C PRO A 24 -6.60 -8.25 -3.37
N PHE A 25 -5.68 -8.49 -4.31
CA PHE A 25 -5.56 -7.76 -5.57
C PHE A 25 -5.68 -8.77 -6.71
N GLY A 26 -6.91 -8.99 -7.18
CA GLY A 26 -7.20 -10.11 -8.09
C GLY A 26 -6.91 -11.44 -7.40
N ASN A 27 -6.05 -12.26 -7.99
CA ASN A 27 -5.64 -13.57 -7.45
C ASN A 27 -4.40 -13.53 -6.54
N LYS A 28 -3.94 -12.33 -6.15
CA LYS A 28 -2.78 -12.13 -5.27
C LYS A 28 -3.21 -11.51 -3.96
N ILE A 29 -2.47 -11.73 -2.88
CA ILE A 29 -2.75 -11.15 -1.57
C ILE A 29 -1.53 -10.36 -1.11
N ALA A 30 -1.74 -9.12 -0.71
CA ALA A 30 -0.74 -8.33 0.00
C ALA A 30 -0.83 -8.62 1.50
N CYS A 31 0.30 -8.95 2.10
CA CYS A 31 0.37 -9.35 3.50
C CYS A 31 1.73 -9.02 4.15
N ARG A 32 1.74 -8.98 5.49
CA ARG A 32 2.91 -8.70 6.32
C ARG A 32 3.92 -9.84 6.27
N GLU A 33 3.46 -11.07 6.12
CA GLU A 33 4.27 -12.29 6.13
C GLU A 33 5.34 -12.25 5.04
N ASN A 34 5.05 -11.65 3.89
CA ASN A 34 6.04 -11.44 2.82
C ASN A 34 7.21 -10.55 3.27
N LEU A 35 6.96 -9.54 4.09
CA LEU A 35 8.00 -8.65 4.63
C LEU A 35 8.80 -9.32 5.74
N VAL A 36 8.14 -10.09 6.60
CA VAL A 36 8.79 -10.89 7.64
C VAL A 36 9.68 -11.97 7.01
N ALA A 37 9.18 -12.67 5.99
CA ALA A 37 9.94 -13.65 5.23
C ALA A 37 11.18 -13.02 4.59
N LEU A 38 11.05 -11.84 3.97
CA LEU A 38 12.19 -11.13 3.40
C LEU A 38 13.25 -10.81 4.46
N ALA A 39 12.84 -10.30 5.62
CA ALA A 39 13.75 -9.96 6.72
C ALA A 39 14.51 -11.18 7.28
N GLY A 40 13.97 -12.40 7.10
CA GLY A 40 14.66 -13.65 7.44
C GLY A 40 15.60 -14.17 6.35
N LEU A 41 15.42 -13.75 5.09
CA LEU A 41 16.17 -14.23 3.92
C LEU A 41 17.31 -13.31 3.50
N VAL A 42 17.21 -12.03 3.84
CA VAL A 42 18.11 -10.97 3.39
C VAL A 42 18.61 -10.19 4.61
N THR A 43 19.85 -9.73 4.57
CA THR A 43 20.46 -8.99 5.69
C THR A 43 19.91 -7.58 5.84
N LYS A 44 19.97 -7.05 7.06
CA LYS A 44 19.38 -5.75 7.43
C LYS A 44 19.94 -4.56 6.66
N ASP A 45 21.21 -4.59 6.29
CA ASP A 45 21.89 -3.58 5.48
C ASP A 45 21.33 -3.50 4.05
N GLN A 46 20.72 -4.57 3.54
CA GLN A 46 20.10 -4.59 2.23
C GLN A 46 18.65 -4.10 2.28
N HIS A 47 17.83 -4.69 3.15
CA HIS A 47 16.40 -4.36 3.21
C HIS A 47 16.10 -3.07 3.98
N LEU A 48 16.99 -2.65 4.89
CA LEU A 48 16.87 -1.48 5.80
C LEU A 48 15.63 -1.42 6.71
N LEU A 49 14.70 -2.37 6.60
CA LEU A 49 13.60 -2.54 7.55
C LEU A 49 14.12 -2.72 8.99
N GLN A 50 13.39 -2.12 9.92
CA GLN A 50 13.56 -2.28 11.36
C GLN A 50 12.43 -3.15 11.91
N GLU A 51 12.65 -3.86 13.01
CA GLU A 51 11.62 -4.70 13.63
C GLU A 51 10.33 -3.91 13.91
N ARG A 52 10.47 -2.69 14.45
CA ARG A 52 9.35 -1.77 14.70
C ARG A 52 8.57 -1.36 13.45
N ASP A 53 9.13 -1.49 12.26
CA ASP A 53 8.42 -1.14 11.02
C ASP A 53 7.28 -2.12 10.74
N LEU A 54 7.40 -3.34 11.25
CA LEU A 54 6.43 -4.43 11.07
C LEU A 54 5.53 -4.63 12.30
N LEU A 55 5.68 -3.80 13.34
CA LEU A 55 4.82 -3.81 14.53
C LEU A 55 3.54 -2.98 14.29
N PRO A 56 2.34 -3.61 14.31
CA PRO A 56 1.07 -2.90 14.09
C PRO A 56 0.69 -1.97 15.25
N GLU A 57 1.29 -2.13 16.43
CA GLU A 57 1.04 -1.30 17.62
C GLU A 57 1.63 0.09 17.46
N ASP A 58 2.76 0.22 16.76
CA ASP A 58 3.46 1.48 16.54
C ASP A 58 2.80 2.28 15.39
N LYS A 59 1.65 2.88 15.69
CA LYS A 59 0.87 3.68 14.72
C LYS A 59 1.54 5.02 14.37
N MET A 60 2.54 5.45 15.13
CA MET A 60 3.20 6.75 14.97
C MET A 60 4.50 6.68 14.17
N ASN A 61 5.02 5.48 13.88
CA ASN A 61 6.20 5.27 13.04
C ASN A 61 5.90 5.56 11.56
N TYR A 62 5.89 6.85 11.22
CA TYR A 62 5.77 7.31 9.85
C TYR A 62 7.03 7.00 9.02
N ASP A 63 8.20 6.97 9.65
CA ASP A 63 9.46 6.64 8.95
C ASP A 63 9.42 5.25 8.31
N ALA A 64 8.65 4.32 8.88
CA ALA A 64 8.40 3.02 8.29
C ALA A 64 7.72 3.11 6.92
N VAL A 65 6.85 4.09 6.69
CA VAL A 65 6.21 4.31 5.38
C VAL A 65 7.30 4.55 4.34
N GLY A 66 8.24 5.47 4.62
CA GLY A 66 9.35 5.77 3.72
C GLY A 66 10.20 4.54 3.40
N ARG A 67 10.56 3.74 4.42
CA ARG A 67 11.33 2.49 4.25
C ARG A 67 10.57 1.43 3.44
N LEU A 68 9.27 1.28 3.67
CA LEU A 68 8.41 0.33 2.98
C LEU A 68 8.15 0.71 1.51
N THR A 69 8.14 2.00 1.17
CA THR A 69 7.91 2.48 -0.19
C THR A 69 9.15 2.45 -1.10
N ARG A 70 10.31 2.04 -0.58
CA ARG A 70 11.55 2.01 -1.35
C ARG A 70 11.49 1.05 -2.53
N PRO A 71 11.92 1.47 -3.74
CA PRO A 71 12.01 0.56 -4.89
C PRO A 71 12.87 -0.67 -4.62
N GLU A 72 14.00 -0.50 -3.92
CA GLU A 72 14.93 -1.60 -3.66
C GLU A 72 14.29 -2.70 -2.82
N LEU A 73 13.40 -2.34 -1.88
CA LEU A 73 12.68 -3.31 -1.07
C LEU A 73 11.77 -4.20 -1.94
N ARG A 74 11.14 -3.63 -2.97
CA ARG A 74 10.31 -4.38 -3.92
C ARG A 74 11.15 -5.29 -4.81
N ASP A 75 12.33 -4.85 -5.22
CA ASP A 75 13.24 -5.67 -6.01
C ASP A 75 13.74 -6.88 -5.19
N LEU A 76 14.02 -6.66 -3.89
CA LEU A 76 14.36 -7.73 -2.97
C LEU A 76 13.19 -8.71 -2.75
N LEU A 77 11.97 -8.21 -2.54
CA LEU A 77 10.76 -9.06 -2.46
C LEU A 77 10.60 -9.92 -3.72
N LYS A 78 10.74 -9.31 -4.90
CA LYS A 78 10.62 -9.99 -6.19
C LYS A 78 11.67 -11.10 -6.36
N LYS A 79 12.88 -10.86 -5.86
CA LYS A 79 14.01 -11.78 -5.99
C LYS A 79 13.97 -12.94 -4.98
N TYR A 80 13.60 -12.66 -3.73
CA TYR A 80 13.78 -13.61 -2.62
C TYR A 80 12.49 -14.19 -2.06
N VAL A 81 11.32 -13.59 -2.33
CA VAL A 81 10.03 -14.05 -1.78
C VAL A 81 9.06 -14.39 -2.91
N PRO A 82 9.02 -15.67 -3.37
CA PRO A 82 8.05 -16.13 -4.35
C PRO A 82 6.60 -15.88 -3.91
N GLY A 83 5.73 -15.47 -4.83
CA GLY A 83 4.33 -15.18 -4.51
C GLY A 83 4.07 -13.81 -3.86
N SER A 84 5.10 -12.97 -3.72
CA SER A 84 4.99 -11.64 -3.09
C SER A 84 4.40 -10.54 -3.99
N GLU A 85 3.87 -10.87 -5.17
CA GLU A 85 3.45 -9.86 -6.17
C GLU A 85 2.35 -8.94 -5.64
N GLY A 86 1.45 -9.47 -4.81
CA GLY A 86 0.42 -8.67 -4.12
C GLY A 86 1.04 -7.62 -3.20
N THR A 87 2.00 -8.01 -2.36
CA THR A 87 2.71 -7.09 -1.47
C THR A 87 3.52 -6.08 -2.27
N ILE A 88 4.24 -6.50 -3.32
CA ILE A 88 4.99 -5.59 -4.21
C ILE A 88 4.07 -4.52 -4.82
N PHE A 89 2.92 -4.94 -5.36
CA PHE A 89 1.92 -4.04 -5.92
C PHE A 89 1.42 -3.05 -4.87
N TYR A 90 1.11 -3.53 -3.66
CA TYR A 90 0.63 -2.68 -2.58
C TYR A 90 1.67 -1.63 -2.13
N LEU A 91 2.94 -2.01 -2.02
CA LEU A 91 4.01 -1.08 -1.66
C LEU A 91 4.21 -0.01 -2.73
N LYS A 92 4.07 -0.37 -4.01
CA LYS A 92 4.09 0.59 -5.13
C LYS A 92 2.89 1.54 -5.07
N LEU A 93 1.70 1.01 -4.78
CA LEU A 93 0.50 1.82 -4.56
C LEU A 93 0.71 2.82 -3.40
N MET A 94 1.32 2.37 -2.29
CA MET A 94 1.64 3.21 -1.15
C MET A 94 2.66 4.30 -1.49
N GLU A 95 3.68 3.98 -2.28
CA GLU A 95 4.64 4.96 -2.77
C GLU A 95 3.92 6.02 -3.59
N TYR A 96 3.20 5.63 -4.64
CA TYR A 96 2.58 6.58 -5.56
C TYR A 96 1.46 7.38 -4.91
N SER A 97 0.80 6.85 -3.88
CA SER A 97 -0.23 7.59 -3.12
C SER A 97 0.37 8.63 -2.18
N THR A 98 1.65 8.50 -1.80
CA THR A 98 2.32 9.41 -0.86
C THR A 98 3.27 10.38 -1.58
N THR A 99 4.21 9.87 -2.37
CA THR A 99 5.26 10.66 -3.01
C THR A 99 4.72 11.67 -4.01
N SER A 100 3.60 11.37 -4.70
CA SER A 100 2.96 12.30 -5.63
C SER A 100 2.51 13.61 -5.00
N TYR A 101 2.35 13.67 -3.68
CA TYR A 101 1.99 14.88 -2.95
C TYR A 101 3.16 15.44 -2.14
N LEU A 102 4.04 14.58 -1.61
CA LEU A 102 5.10 14.98 -0.69
C LEU A 102 6.40 15.38 -1.38
N ASP A 103 6.72 14.74 -2.51
CA ASP A 103 7.94 15.06 -3.25
C ASP A 103 7.73 16.34 -4.07
N LYS A 104 8.48 17.40 -3.73
CA LYS A 104 8.43 18.69 -4.43
C LYS A 104 9.29 18.72 -5.70
N GLN A 105 10.24 17.79 -5.82
CA GLN A 105 11.16 17.70 -6.96
C GLN A 105 10.63 16.77 -8.06
N MET A 106 9.60 15.98 -7.76
CA MET A 106 8.95 15.12 -8.74
C MET A 106 8.42 15.90 -9.96
N SER A 107 8.80 15.44 -11.15
CA SER A 107 8.37 16.04 -12.41
C SER A 107 6.84 16.04 -12.56
N PRO A 108 6.24 17.07 -13.20
CA PRO A 108 4.78 17.14 -13.34
C PRO A 108 4.17 15.91 -14.03
N VAL A 109 4.81 15.40 -15.08
CA VAL A 109 4.33 14.24 -15.83
C VAL A 109 4.31 12.99 -14.94
N TYR A 110 5.40 12.73 -14.21
CA TYR A 110 5.49 11.56 -13.34
C TYR A 110 4.53 11.67 -12.15
N ARG A 111 4.29 12.89 -11.65
CA ARG A 111 3.28 13.15 -10.62
C ARG A 111 1.88 12.78 -11.08
N ILE A 112 1.49 13.25 -12.28
CA ILE A 112 0.18 12.91 -12.87
C ILE A 112 0.05 11.41 -13.06
N TYR A 113 1.09 10.76 -13.59
CA TYR A 113 1.12 9.30 -13.74
C TYR A 113 0.92 8.58 -12.41
N SER A 114 1.67 8.96 -11.36
CA SER A 114 1.59 8.35 -10.03
C SER A 114 0.20 8.50 -9.41
N LEU A 115 -0.39 9.69 -9.53
CA LEU A 115 -1.76 9.96 -9.09
C LEU A 115 -2.78 9.08 -9.79
N TRP A 116 -2.71 9.01 -11.13
CA TRP A 116 -3.62 8.17 -11.91
C TRP A 116 -3.46 6.69 -11.59
N PHE A 117 -2.22 6.21 -11.48
CA PHE A 117 -1.95 4.82 -11.07
C PHE A 117 -2.63 4.51 -9.74
N ALA A 118 -2.45 5.37 -8.72
CA ALA A 118 -3.05 5.17 -7.42
C ALA A 118 -4.59 5.13 -7.49
N VAL A 119 -5.20 6.07 -8.21
CA VAL A 119 -6.65 6.13 -8.42
C VAL A 119 -7.17 4.88 -9.14
N PHE A 120 -6.53 4.46 -10.23
CA PHE A 120 -6.95 3.28 -10.98
C PHE A 120 -6.74 1.99 -10.20
N ALA A 121 -5.63 1.85 -9.49
CA ALA A 121 -5.35 0.70 -8.63
C ALA A 121 -6.43 0.53 -7.54
N VAL A 122 -6.80 1.61 -6.86
CA VAL A 122 -7.85 1.58 -5.82
C VAL A 122 -9.22 1.29 -6.41
N ARG A 123 -9.54 1.83 -7.59
CA ARG A 123 -10.80 1.54 -8.31
C ARG A 123 -10.88 0.08 -8.75
N TYR A 124 -9.81 -0.43 -9.34
CA TYR A 124 -9.72 -1.82 -9.77
C TYR A 124 -9.86 -2.76 -8.56
N TRP A 125 -9.18 -2.46 -7.46
CA TRP A 125 -9.31 -3.24 -6.25
C TRP A 125 -10.72 -3.25 -5.68
N ARG A 126 -11.38 -2.07 -5.65
CA ARG A 126 -12.79 -1.99 -5.26
C ARG A 126 -13.66 -2.86 -6.16
N TYR A 127 -13.42 -2.85 -7.47
CA TYR A 127 -14.15 -3.67 -8.43
C TYR A 127 -13.94 -5.17 -8.14
N CYS A 128 -12.70 -5.62 -7.92
CA CYS A 128 -12.41 -6.99 -7.53
C CYS A 128 -13.19 -7.42 -6.28
N MET A 129 -13.25 -6.56 -5.25
CA MET A 129 -14.03 -6.85 -4.03
C MET A 129 -15.56 -6.87 -4.25
N LEU A 130 -16.08 -6.21 -5.28
CA LEU A 130 -17.51 -6.26 -5.61
C LEU A 130 -17.88 -7.55 -6.34
N CYS A 131 -16.92 -8.12 -7.08
CA CYS A 131 -17.09 -9.38 -7.80
C CYS A 131 -16.74 -10.62 -6.95
N ASP A 132 -16.28 -10.43 -5.71
CA ASP A 132 -15.82 -11.48 -4.82
C ASP A 132 -16.72 -11.57 -3.58
N GLU A 133 -17.33 -12.74 -3.37
CA GLU A 133 -18.18 -13.02 -2.20
C GLU A 133 -17.34 -13.32 -0.93
N THR A 134 -16.08 -13.70 -1.10
CA THR A 134 -15.13 -14.09 -0.03
C THR A 134 -14.70 -12.90 0.82
N TYR A 135 -14.54 -11.73 0.19
CA TYR A 135 -14.03 -10.53 0.84
C TYR A 135 -15.01 -9.35 0.73
N PRO A 136 -16.04 -9.28 1.61
CA PRO A 136 -17.04 -8.23 1.54
C PRO A 136 -16.42 -6.83 1.62
N LEU A 137 -16.80 -5.97 0.67
CA LEU A 137 -16.31 -4.60 0.53
C LEU A 137 -16.35 -3.81 1.84
N ALA A 138 -17.45 -3.92 2.61
CA ALA A 138 -17.65 -3.19 3.86
C ALA A 138 -16.59 -3.50 4.95
N LYS A 139 -15.97 -4.68 4.90
CA LYS A 139 -14.97 -5.13 5.88
C LYS A 139 -13.53 -4.93 5.39
N HIS A 140 -13.31 -5.03 4.07
CA HIS A 140 -11.98 -5.11 3.50
C HIS A 140 -11.49 -3.83 2.81
N PHE A 141 -12.39 -2.94 2.36
CA PHE A 141 -12.00 -1.69 1.70
C PHE A 141 -11.70 -0.57 2.72
N PHE A 142 -10.60 0.15 2.54
CA PHE A 142 -10.09 1.09 3.56
C PHE A 142 -10.63 2.52 3.50
N HIS A 143 -11.54 2.87 2.57
CA HIS A 143 -11.97 4.27 2.49
C HIS A 143 -13.40 4.55 2.01
N LYS A 144 -14.16 5.31 2.81
CA LYS A 144 -15.44 5.94 2.41
C LYS A 144 -15.24 7.21 1.57
N GLN A 145 -14.08 7.88 1.64
CA GLN A 145 -13.84 9.22 1.05
C GLN A 145 -13.27 9.19 -0.38
N CYS A 146 -12.74 8.05 -0.86
CA CYS A 146 -12.45 7.87 -2.30
C CYS A 146 -13.73 7.93 -3.15
N ILE A 147 -14.89 7.79 -2.51
CA ILE A 147 -16.21 7.97 -3.11
C ILE A 147 -16.50 9.46 -3.37
N SER A 148 -16.07 10.38 -2.50
CA SER A 148 -16.44 11.79 -2.62
C SER A 148 -15.64 12.56 -3.67
N MET A 149 -14.46 12.09 -4.06
CA MET A 149 -13.69 12.75 -5.13
C MET A 149 -14.25 12.47 -6.53
N LEU A 150 -15.08 11.44 -6.71
CA LEU A 150 -15.49 10.96 -8.03
C LEU A 150 -16.95 10.50 -8.13
N GLY A 151 -17.74 10.70 -7.08
CA GLY A 151 -19.15 10.28 -7.01
C GLY A 151 -20.05 11.42 -6.54
N ARG A 152 -20.15 12.51 -7.31
CA ARG A 152 -21.49 13.10 -7.46
C ARG A 152 -22.31 12.02 -8.14
N LYS A 153 -23.25 11.46 -7.39
CA LYS A 153 -24.26 10.54 -7.90
C LYS A 153 -24.78 11.12 -9.22
N CYS A 154 -24.67 10.37 -10.30
CA CYS A 154 -25.67 10.46 -11.35
C CYS A 154 -26.98 9.98 -10.70
N THR A 155 -27.72 10.93 -10.14
CA THR A 155 -29.18 10.89 -10.11
C THR A 155 -29.67 11.57 -11.37
#